data_AF-A0A923DZ98-F1
#
_entry.id   AF-A0A923DZ98-F1
#
_cell.length_a   1.000
_cell.length_b   1.000
_cell.length_c   1.000
_cell.angle_alpha   90.00
_cell.angle_beta   90.00
_cell.angle_gamma   90.00
#
_symmetry.space_group_name_H-M   'P 1'
#
loop_
_entity.id
_entity.type
_entity.pdbx_description
1 polymer ?
#
loop_
_entity_poly.entity_id
_entity_poly.type
_entity_poly.pdbx_seq_one_letter_code
_entity_poly.pdbx_strand_id
1 'polypeptide(L)'
;MARQKRINQRGEQTRRKLLDAVAEIMREHGFVGLTAAQITKWALKDKNAIPNHFDSLVNLKKAYIKEKDYWPPFFERFKLSSDADAIEMEGLFAEVMKENFRFFESNEEMQKIILWQISEESPLLRSISEAREKEAAKLLSMTDPFFRFTEINYRAVMALLLGGIYYIVLHSNTNKSVVCGLNIHVEKERNELLRTIEQIVSWAWKQATHHKLGELNAKKMNYEFEGLENLASQFLKRAKEGNKVDFSSSLLIEELKRVEEVLLRQLLAITDSGHIENFLKINLHRLVGIADNFYDGGRESFFVEARLVLATIHKVCGPVMEMVPGSLKLPKLFVVEKSVEFDKRAIEIANVLSVAKMDKLLIRIVLTPFRRFSEEKRNLKWSDYRYLNKYALHLEGLLFGGEKVTVSEDQIIDVLIELGLNHVTLISFFAMRLKEKMLGLRFIERSDLLFEARKRVSQLSLFVMMCYERDKMSTSAEILKWLDAEIEALREEPAEIGLNVMKIRSRMRVLELAFWQKLQYDHGVYEEDNLDVFTDKIAHNFSSKGQEVLSGKSIKSKLYGKELSVISATEKLLVEMLEDVRRFL
;
A
#
# COMPACT_ATOMS: atom_id res chain seq x y z
N MET A 1 75.32 -26.01 -34.57
CA MET A 1 74.35 -25.36 -33.65
C MET A 1 74.20 -23.83 -33.84
N ALA A 2 75.27 -23.05 -34.02
CA ALA A 2 75.18 -21.57 -34.13
C ALA A 2 74.40 -21.04 -35.36
N ARG A 3 74.47 -21.71 -36.52
CA ARG A 3 73.74 -21.30 -37.75
C ARG A 3 72.22 -21.46 -37.63
N GLN A 4 71.76 -22.58 -37.06
CA GLN A 4 70.33 -22.82 -36.82
C GLN A 4 69.75 -21.84 -35.80
N LYS A 5 70.51 -21.51 -34.74
CA LYS A 5 70.13 -20.51 -33.74
C LYS A 5 69.96 -19.11 -34.35
N ARG A 6 70.85 -18.72 -35.28
CA ARG A 6 70.74 -17.45 -36.03
C ARG A 6 69.56 -17.41 -37.00
N ILE A 7 69.24 -18.52 -37.68
CA ILE A 7 68.08 -18.61 -38.58
C ILE A 7 66.77 -18.49 -37.78
N ASN A 8 66.67 -19.20 -36.65
CA ASN A 8 65.50 -19.12 -35.77
C ASN A 8 65.33 -17.71 -35.18
N GLN A 9 66.43 -17.06 -34.73
CA GLN A 9 66.39 -15.67 -34.25
C GLN A 9 65.95 -14.68 -35.32
N ARG A 10 66.44 -14.84 -36.56
CA ARG A 10 66.02 -13.99 -37.69
C ARG A 10 64.55 -14.20 -38.04
N GLY A 11 64.08 -15.44 -38.01
CA GLY A 11 62.66 -15.76 -38.20
C GLY A 11 61.76 -15.11 -37.17
N GLU A 12 62.16 -15.15 -35.89
CA GLU A 12 61.40 -14.52 -34.80
C GLU A 12 61.38 -12.99 -34.91
N GLN A 13 62.50 -12.37 -35.28
CA GLN A 13 62.55 -10.92 -35.54
C GLN A 13 61.63 -10.52 -36.69
N THR A 14 61.55 -11.32 -37.76
CA THR A 14 60.65 -11.08 -38.88
C THR A 14 59.18 -11.22 -38.45
N ARG A 15 58.85 -12.24 -37.64
CA ARG A 15 57.50 -12.39 -37.06
C ARG A 15 57.11 -11.17 -36.23
N ARG A 16 58.02 -10.69 -35.38
CA ARG A 16 57.77 -9.52 -34.53
C ARG A 16 57.54 -8.25 -35.34
N LYS A 17 58.38 -7.99 -36.36
CA LYS A 17 58.20 -6.86 -37.27
C LYS A 17 56.84 -6.85 -37.98
N LEU A 18 56.34 -8.04 -38.36
CA LEU A 18 55.01 -8.16 -38.96
C LEU A 18 53.90 -7.82 -37.95
N LEU A 19 54.03 -8.21 -36.69
CA LEU A 19 53.06 -7.88 -35.64
C LEU A 19 53.11 -6.39 -35.25
N ASP A 20 54.31 -5.81 -35.16
CA ASP A 20 54.49 -4.37 -34.91
C ASP A 20 53.90 -3.55 -36.08
N ALA A 21 54.05 -4.02 -37.32
CA ALA A 21 53.43 -3.40 -38.49
C ALA A 21 51.90 -3.44 -38.45
N VAL A 22 51.33 -4.56 -38.01
CA VAL A 22 49.89 -4.65 -37.78
C VAL A 22 49.47 -3.64 -36.71
N ALA A 23 50.21 -3.51 -35.61
CA ALA A 23 49.92 -2.53 -34.56
C ALA A 23 49.90 -1.09 -35.10
N GLU A 24 50.92 -0.71 -35.86
CA GLU A 24 51.06 0.68 -36.34
C GLU A 24 50.00 1.03 -37.39
N ILE A 25 49.76 0.13 -38.34
CA ILE A 25 48.69 0.31 -39.33
C ILE A 25 47.31 0.35 -38.65
N MET A 26 47.10 -0.51 -37.65
CA MET A 26 45.91 -0.48 -36.81
C MET A 26 45.74 0.89 -36.14
N ARG A 27 46.83 1.47 -35.61
CA ARG A 27 46.77 2.77 -34.96
C ARG A 27 46.43 3.92 -35.90
N GLU A 28 47.02 3.94 -37.10
CA GLU A 28 46.90 5.04 -38.06
C GLU A 28 45.70 4.92 -39.02
N HIS A 29 45.35 3.71 -39.43
CA HIS A 29 44.42 3.45 -40.54
C HIS A 29 43.25 2.51 -40.20
N GLY A 30 43.18 2.03 -38.95
CA GLY A 30 42.14 1.11 -38.52
C GLY A 30 42.14 -0.23 -39.26
N PHE A 31 41.04 -0.98 -39.15
CA PHE A 31 40.99 -2.37 -39.63
C PHE A 31 41.10 -2.50 -41.15
N VAL A 32 40.43 -1.58 -41.86
CA VAL A 32 40.41 -1.53 -43.33
C VAL A 32 41.82 -1.35 -43.89
N GLY A 33 42.71 -0.65 -43.16
CA GLY A 33 44.11 -0.48 -43.53
C GLY A 33 44.95 -1.76 -43.47
N LEU A 34 44.50 -2.81 -42.77
CA LEU A 34 45.24 -4.07 -42.60
C LEU A 34 45.13 -4.97 -43.83
N THR A 35 45.75 -4.54 -44.93
CA THR A 35 45.91 -5.31 -46.15
C THR A 35 47.32 -5.90 -46.24
N ALA A 36 47.47 -7.03 -46.95
CA ALA A 36 48.78 -7.66 -47.13
C ALA A 36 49.79 -6.70 -47.80
N ALA A 37 49.32 -5.87 -48.73
CA ALA A 37 50.15 -4.86 -49.40
C ALA A 37 50.68 -3.81 -48.43
N GLN A 38 49.81 -3.26 -47.56
CA GLN A 38 50.19 -2.22 -46.61
C GLN A 38 51.17 -2.77 -45.56
N ILE A 39 50.89 -3.95 -45.01
CA ILE A 39 51.74 -4.60 -43.99
C ILE A 39 53.11 -4.94 -44.57
N THR A 40 53.18 -5.53 -45.77
CA THR A 40 54.46 -5.84 -46.43
C THR A 40 55.25 -4.58 -46.74
N LYS A 41 54.60 -3.51 -47.24
CA LYS A 41 55.24 -2.22 -47.53
C LYS A 41 55.85 -1.61 -46.27
N TRP A 42 55.15 -1.73 -45.15
CA TRP A 42 55.53 -1.13 -43.87
C TRP A 42 56.65 -1.92 -43.16
N ALA A 43 56.58 -3.26 -43.14
CA ALA A 43 57.47 -4.07 -42.30
C ALA A 43 58.82 -4.44 -42.96
N LEU A 44 58.79 -4.94 -44.21
CA LEU A 44 59.89 -5.77 -44.74
C LEU A 44 60.12 -5.71 -46.27
N LYS A 45 59.21 -5.09 -47.04
CA LYS A 45 59.21 -5.04 -48.52
C LYS A 45 59.30 -6.41 -49.23
N ASP A 46 59.06 -7.51 -48.51
CA ASP A 46 58.98 -8.88 -49.06
C ASP A 46 57.52 -9.37 -49.06
N LYS A 47 56.99 -9.67 -50.26
CA LYS A 47 55.62 -10.14 -50.48
C LYS A 47 55.36 -11.53 -49.89
N ASN A 48 56.42 -12.33 -49.66
CA ASN A 48 56.31 -13.67 -49.12
C ASN A 48 56.47 -13.74 -47.60
N ALA A 49 56.73 -12.61 -46.92
CA ALA A 49 56.93 -12.60 -45.47
C ALA A 49 55.69 -13.09 -44.70
N ILE A 50 54.49 -12.72 -45.12
CA ILE A 50 53.25 -13.15 -44.44
C ILE A 50 52.99 -14.64 -44.64
N PRO A 51 52.95 -15.19 -45.88
CA PRO A 51 52.80 -16.64 -46.08
C PRO A 51 53.87 -17.48 -45.38
N ASN A 52 55.14 -17.05 -45.40
CA ASN A 52 56.24 -17.84 -44.81
C ASN A 52 56.21 -17.91 -43.29
N HIS A 53 55.62 -16.91 -42.62
CA HIS A 53 55.63 -16.83 -41.16
C HIS A 53 54.27 -17.08 -40.53
N PHE A 54 53.17 -16.76 -41.20
CA PHE A 54 51.82 -16.90 -40.64
C PHE A 54 50.88 -17.70 -41.54
N ASP A 55 51.32 -18.22 -42.68
CA ASP A 55 50.52 -18.91 -43.71
C ASP A 55 49.51 -18.02 -44.44
N SER A 56 48.84 -17.09 -43.75
CA SER A 56 47.86 -16.17 -44.32
C SER A 56 47.78 -14.84 -43.55
N LEU A 57 47.22 -13.81 -44.20
CA LEU A 57 46.91 -12.53 -43.56
C LEU A 57 45.92 -12.71 -42.39
N VAL A 58 44.97 -13.64 -42.51
CA VAL A 58 44.00 -13.96 -41.45
C VAL A 58 44.70 -14.47 -40.21
N ASN A 59 45.68 -15.37 -40.36
CA ASN A 59 46.46 -15.91 -39.26
C ASN A 59 47.37 -14.87 -38.61
N LEU A 60 47.95 -13.94 -39.40
CA LEU A 60 48.69 -12.80 -38.85
C LEU A 60 47.78 -11.91 -37.99
N LYS A 61 46.60 -11.54 -38.51
CA LYS A 61 45.59 -10.76 -37.75
C LYS A 61 45.16 -11.51 -36.48
N LYS A 62 44.91 -12.82 -36.58
CA LYS A 62 44.55 -13.68 -35.45
C LYS A 62 45.65 -13.72 -34.39
N ALA A 63 46.90 -13.86 -34.80
CA ALA A 63 48.05 -13.88 -33.89
C ALA A 63 48.20 -12.53 -33.17
N TYR A 64 48.04 -11.43 -33.89
CA TYR A 64 48.07 -10.08 -33.30
C TYR A 64 46.94 -9.88 -32.28
N ILE A 65 45.68 -10.18 -32.64
CA ILE A 65 44.56 -10.03 -31.71
C ILE A 65 44.76 -10.92 -30.48
N LYS A 66 45.21 -12.16 -30.67
CA LYS A 66 45.49 -13.07 -29.55
C LYS A 66 46.61 -12.57 -28.63
N GLU A 67 47.61 -11.86 -29.14
CA GLU A 67 48.65 -11.22 -28.31
C GLU A 67 48.09 -10.09 -27.45
N LYS A 68 47.10 -9.35 -27.95
CA LYS A 68 46.51 -8.19 -27.25
C LYS A 68 45.29 -8.54 -26.40
N ASP A 69 44.65 -9.67 -26.66
CA ASP A 69 43.46 -10.11 -25.95
C ASP A 69 43.77 -10.43 -24.49
N TYR A 70 43.26 -9.59 -23.58
CA TYR A 70 43.42 -9.79 -22.15
C TYR A 70 42.43 -10.82 -21.58
N TRP A 71 41.36 -11.20 -22.31
CA TRP A 71 40.34 -12.10 -21.77
C TRP A 71 40.85 -13.51 -21.39
N PRO A 72 41.72 -14.17 -22.18
CA PRO A 72 42.27 -15.48 -21.79
C PRO A 72 43.02 -15.48 -20.43
N PRO A 73 44.04 -14.62 -20.19
CA PRO A 73 44.70 -14.58 -18.88
C PRO A 73 43.77 -14.08 -17.78
N PHE A 74 42.77 -13.28 -18.12
CA PHE A 74 41.73 -12.85 -17.20
C PHE A 74 40.88 -14.03 -16.71
N PHE A 75 40.37 -14.89 -17.59
CA PHE A 75 39.64 -16.10 -17.21
C PHE A 75 40.51 -17.10 -16.44
N GLU A 76 41.83 -17.13 -16.68
CA GLU A 76 42.75 -17.95 -15.90
C GLU A 76 42.93 -17.45 -14.46
N ARG A 77 42.95 -16.12 -14.26
CA ARG A 77 43.08 -15.48 -12.94
C ARG A 77 41.82 -15.64 -12.10
N PHE A 78 40.64 -15.57 -12.72
CA PHE A 78 39.35 -15.61 -12.03
C PHE A 78 38.71 -17.01 -12.04
N LYS A 79 39.51 -18.05 -11.81
CA LYS A 79 39.00 -19.42 -11.63
C LYS A 79 38.48 -19.58 -10.20
N LEU A 80 37.23 -20.04 -10.08
CA LEU A 80 36.66 -20.48 -8.82
C LEU A 80 36.71 -22.01 -8.71
N SER A 81 36.74 -22.50 -7.47
CA SER A 81 36.47 -23.90 -7.18
C SER A 81 34.98 -24.20 -7.42
N SER A 82 34.66 -25.47 -7.68
CA SER A 82 33.29 -25.90 -7.96
C SER A 82 32.33 -25.76 -6.76
N ASP A 83 32.86 -25.50 -5.57
CA ASP A 83 32.18 -25.37 -4.28
C ASP A 83 32.09 -23.92 -3.77
N ALA A 84 32.47 -22.93 -4.59
CA ALA A 84 32.42 -21.52 -4.19
C ALA A 84 31.01 -21.09 -3.74
N ASP A 85 30.94 -20.31 -2.67
CA ASP A 85 29.67 -19.83 -2.11
C ASP A 85 29.14 -18.56 -2.81
N ALA A 86 27.96 -18.10 -2.39
CA ALA A 86 27.32 -16.92 -3.00
C ALA A 86 28.13 -15.63 -2.83
N ILE A 87 28.80 -15.46 -1.69
CA ILE A 87 29.58 -14.26 -1.36
C ILE A 87 30.86 -14.25 -2.20
N GLU A 88 31.51 -15.41 -2.33
CA GLU A 88 32.68 -15.59 -3.17
C GLU A 88 32.35 -15.33 -4.65
N MET A 89 31.20 -15.82 -5.14
CA MET A 89 30.76 -15.56 -6.51
C MET A 89 30.38 -14.09 -6.75
N GLU A 90 29.63 -13.47 -5.84
CA GLU A 90 29.29 -12.04 -5.91
C GLU A 90 30.56 -11.18 -5.99
N GLY A 91 31.49 -11.42 -5.05
CA GLY A 91 32.77 -10.71 -4.99
C GLY A 91 33.62 -10.91 -6.25
N LEU A 92 33.67 -12.14 -6.77
CA LEU A 92 34.40 -12.44 -8.00
C LEU A 92 33.83 -11.66 -9.19
N PHE A 93 32.51 -11.70 -9.42
CA PHE A 93 31.92 -11.04 -10.59
C PHE A 93 31.98 -9.51 -10.51
N ALA A 94 31.86 -8.95 -9.31
CA ALA A 94 32.10 -7.53 -9.09
C ALA A 94 33.55 -7.15 -9.43
N GLU A 95 34.52 -7.94 -8.98
CA GLU A 95 35.93 -7.70 -9.27
C GLU A 95 36.27 -7.89 -10.75
N VAL A 96 35.67 -8.90 -11.39
CA VAL A 96 35.80 -9.16 -12.82
C VAL A 96 35.32 -7.95 -13.64
N MET A 97 34.19 -7.35 -13.30
CA MET A 97 33.71 -6.17 -14.06
C MET A 97 34.55 -4.92 -13.78
N LYS A 98 35.01 -4.72 -12.54
CA LYS A 98 35.91 -3.61 -12.18
C LYS A 98 37.26 -3.72 -12.88
N GLU A 99 37.85 -4.90 -12.94
CA GLU A 99 39.12 -5.13 -13.62
C GLU A 99 38.95 -5.05 -15.14
N ASN A 100 37.85 -5.55 -15.71
CA ASN A 100 37.53 -5.34 -17.13
C ASN A 100 37.52 -3.85 -17.48
N PHE A 101 36.91 -3.00 -16.64
CA PHE A 101 36.94 -1.55 -16.83
C PHE A 101 38.39 -1.02 -16.84
N ARG A 102 39.21 -1.35 -15.83
CA ARG A 102 40.59 -0.86 -15.71
C ARG A 102 41.49 -1.30 -16.87
N PHE A 103 41.41 -2.57 -17.27
CA PHE A 103 42.19 -3.10 -18.39
C PHE A 103 41.74 -2.50 -19.72
N PHE A 104 40.43 -2.33 -19.92
CA PHE A 104 39.91 -1.76 -21.15
C PHE A 104 40.25 -0.27 -21.26
N GLU A 105 40.13 0.51 -20.18
CA GLU A 105 40.49 1.94 -20.13
C GLU A 105 41.98 2.16 -20.47
N SER A 106 42.87 1.31 -19.96
CA SER A 106 44.32 1.44 -20.14
C SER A 106 44.89 0.85 -21.44
N ASN A 107 44.08 0.12 -22.22
CA ASN A 107 44.54 -0.59 -23.41
C ASN A 107 43.84 -0.08 -24.69
N GLU A 108 44.46 0.91 -25.34
CA GLU A 108 43.96 1.51 -26.57
C GLU A 108 43.82 0.52 -27.73
N GLU A 109 44.69 -0.49 -27.82
CA GLU A 109 44.62 -1.51 -28.89
C GLU A 109 43.38 -2.38 -28.73
N MET A 110 43.06 -2.76 -27.49
CA MET A 110 41.85 -3.51 -27.20
C MET A 110 40.59 -2.68 -27.41
N GLN A 111 40.61 -1.39 -27.11
CA GLN A 111 39.53 -0.47 -27.46
C GLN A 111 39.24 -0.50 -28.96
N LYS A 112 40.28 -0.42 -29.80
CA LYS A 112 40.13 -0.50 -31.25
C LYS A 112 39.63 -1.88 -31.71
N ILE A 113 40.13 -2.97 -31.12
CA ILE A 113 39.65 -4.33 -31.44
C ILE A 113 38.15 -4.50 -31.11
N ILE A 114 37.70 -4.04 -29.95
CA ILE A 114 36.27 -4.11 -29.57
C ILE A 114 35.42 -3.22 -30.47
N LEU A 115 35.87 -2.00 -30.77
CA LEU A 115 35.20 -1.11 -31.72
C LEU A 115 35.01 -1.78 -33.08
N TRP A 116 36.00 -2.55 -33.55
CA TRP A 116 35.89 -3.29 -34.79
C TRP A 116 34.84 -4.40 -34.75
N GLN A 117 34.76 -5.13 -33.62
CA GLN A 117 33.78 -6.20 -33.46
C GLN A 117 32.33 -5.73 -33.60
N ILE A 118 32.06 -4.45 -33.33
CA ILE A 118 30.74 -3.84 -33.44
C ILE A 118 30.54 -2.99 -34.71
N SER A 119 31.61 -2.68 -35.45
CA SER A 119 31.55 -1.81 -36.64
C SER A 119 31.48 -2.58 -37.95
N GLU A 120 32.00 -3.81 -38.02
CA GLU A 120 32.08 -4.59 -39.25
C GLU A 120 31.82 -6.09 -39.02
N GLU A 121 31.20 -6.76 -40.01
CA GLU A 121 31.07 -8.21 -40.00
C GLU A 121 32.38 -8.88 -40.44
N SER A 122 33.01 -9.64 -39.53
CA SER A 122 34.26 -10.35 -39.80
C SER A 122 34.22 -11.76 -39.19
N PRO A 123 34.34 -12.83 -39.99
CA PRO A 123 34.36 -14.21 -39.49
C PRO A 123 35.49 -14.45 -38.47
N LEU A 124 36.63 -13.79 -38.65
CA LEU A 124 37.75 -13.85 -37.69
C LEU A 124 37.33 -13.25 -36.35
N LEU A 125 36.77 -12.04 -36.34
CA LEU A 125 36.37 -11.36 -35.12
C LEU A 125 35.23 -12.09 -34.40
N ARG A 126 34.27 -12.64 -35.17
CA ARG A 126 33.20 -13.50 -34.64
C ARG A 126 33.78 -14.71 -33.90
N SER A 127 34.75 -15.42 -34.51
CA SER A 127 35.37 -16.59 -33.89
C SER A 127 36.08 -16.28 -32.56
N ILE A 128 36.56 -15.04 -32.40
CA ILE A 128 37.20 -14.57 -31.17
C ILE A 128 36.14 -14.25 -30.11
N SER A 129 35.06 -13.57 -30.50
CA SER A 129 33.93 -13.30 -29.59
C SER A 129 33.28 -14.60 -29.10
N GLU A 130 33.04 -15.57 -29.99
CA GLU A 130 32.48 -16.88 -29.63
C GLU A 130 33.40 -17.66 -28.68
N ALA A 131 34.71 -17.58 -28.88
CA ALA A 131 35.67 -18.20 -27.96
C ALA A 131 35.61 -17.57 -26.55
N ARG A 132 35.48 -16.24 -26.46
CA ARG A 132 35.30 -15.54 -25.18
C ARG A 132 33.98 -15.90 -24.52
N GLU A 133 32.89 -15.93 -25.28
CA GLU A 133 31.56 -16.31 -24.78
C GLU A 133 31.54 -17.75 -24.26
N LYS A 134 32.24 -18.67 -24.94
CA LYS A 134 32.37 -20.06 -24.48
C LYS A 134 33.06 -20.17 -23.12
N GLU A 135 34.11 -19.38 -22.88
CA GLU A 135 34.78 -19.36 -21.57
C GLU A 135 33.94 -18.63 -20.52
N ALA A 136 33.33 -17.49 -20.87
CA ALA A 136 32.42 -16.76 -19.99
C ALA A 136 31.21 -17.60 -19.58
N ALA A 137 30.65 -18.40 -20.49
CA ALA A 137 29.53 -19.29 -20.22
C ALA A 137 29.85 -20.33 -19.14
N LYS A 138 31.10 -20.82 -19.06
CA LYS A 138 31.53 -21.73 -17.99
C LYS A 138 31.43 -21.02 -16.63
N LEU A 139 31.96 -19.81 -16.54
CA LEU A 139 31.93 -19.03 -15.29
C LEU A 139 30.51 -18.62 -14.92
N LEU A 140 29.72 -18.14 -15.88
CA LEU A 140 28.30 -17.78 -15.67
C LEU A 140 27.46 -18.98 -15.26
N SER A 141 27.73 -20.18 -15.76
CA SER A 141 26.98 -21.39 -15.37
C SER A 141 27.10 -21.72 -13.88
N MET A 142 28.19 -21.29 -13.22
CA MET A 142 28.36 -21.44 -11.77
C MET A 142 27.37 -20.58 -10.98
N THR A 143 26.88 -19.48 -11.57
CA THR A 143 25.87 -18.61 -10.95
C THR A 143 24.44 -19.10 -11.15
N ASP A 144 24.18 -19.93 -12.17
CA ASP A 144 22.84 -20.40 -12.50
C ASP A 144 22.08 -21.01 -11.28
N PRO A 145 22.70 -21.80 -10.37
CA PRO A 145 22.04 -22.31 -9.15
C PRO A 145 21.61 -21.24 -8.15
N PHE A 146 22.19 -20.03 -8.20
CA PHE A 146 21.88 -18.92 -7.29
C PHE A 146 20.71 -18.09 -7.78
N PHE A 147 20.55 -18.00 -9.10
CA PHE A 147 19.47 -17.24 -9.75
C PHE A 147 18.32 -18.12 -10.25
N ARG A 148 18.45 -19.45 -10.15
CA ARG A 148 17.37 -20.39 -10.48
C ARG A 148 16.12 -20.06 -9.66
N PHE A 149 14.97 -20.00 -10.34
CA PHE A 149 13.66 -19.64 -9.77
C PHE A 149 13.54 -18.19 -9.27
N THR A 150 14.46 -17.30 -9.66
CA THR A 150 14.31 -15.86 -9.45
C THR A 150 13.86 -15.19 -10.75
N GLU A 151 13.24 -14.01 -10.65
CA GLU A 151 12.91 -13.19 -11.83
C GLU A 151 14.15 -12.50 -12.46
N ILE A 152 15.32 -12.68 -11.85
CA ILE A 152 16.55 -11.99 -12.24
C ILE A 152 17.26 -12.79 -13.33
N ASN A 153 17.37 -12.20 -14.51
CA ASN A 153 18.25 -12.71 -15.55
C ASN A 153 19.67 -12.18 -15.33
N TYR A 154 20.48 -12.90 -14.56
CA TYR A 154 21.85 -12.48 -14.22
C TYR A 154 22.74 -12.28 -15.46
N ARG A 155 22.55 -13.11 -16.50
CA ARG A 155 23.28 -12.96 -17.78
C ARG A 155 22.97 -11.61 -18.45
N ALA A 156 21.72 -11.16 -18.39
CA ALA A 156 21.33 -9.86 -18.91
C ALA A 156 21.97 -8.70 -18.11
N VAL A 157 22.05 -8.83 -16.78
CA VAL A 157 22.75 -7.86 -15.92
C VAL A 157 24.22 -7.74 -16.33
N MET A 158 24.91 -8.87 -16.47
CA MET A 158 26.32 -8.90 -16.89
C MET A 158 26.53 -8.36 -18.30
N ALA A 159 25.62 -8.63 -19.24
CA ALA A 159 25.68 -8.11 -20.60
C ALA A 159 25.54 -6.57 -20.62
N LEU A 160 24.65 -6.00 -19.82
CA LEU A 160 24.49 -4.56 -19.68
C LEU A 160 25.72 -3.90 -19.06
N LEU A 161 26.31 -4.51 -18.03
CA LEU A 161 27.56 -4.02 -17.43
C LEU A 161 28.71 -4.04 -18.44
N LEU A 162 28.89 -5.16 -19.15
CA LEU A 162 29.95 -5.30 -20.15
C LEU A 162 29.80 -4.29 -21.29
N GLY A 163 28.60 -4.17 -21.86
CA GLY A 163 28.29 -3.21 -22.92
C GLY A 163 28.41 -1.76 -22.46
N GLY A 164 27.95 -1.46 -21.24
CA GLY A 164 28.07 -0.14 -20.62
C GLY A 164 29.52 0.28 -20.43
N ILE A 165 30.37 -0.61 -19.90
CA ILE A 165 31.81 -0.38 -19.76
C ILE A 165 32.44 -0.08 -21.11
N TYR A 166 32.16 -0.90 -22.13
CA TYR A 166 32.71 -0.69 -23.47
C TYR A 166 32.28 0.66 -24.06
N TYR A 167 31.00 0.99 -23.99
CA TYR A 167 30.48 2.25 -24.49
C TYR A 167 31.09 3.45 -23.77
N ILE A 168 31.10 3.44 -22.43
CA ILE A 168 31.60 4.56 -21.62
C ILE A 168 33.07 4.84 -21.94
N VAL A 169 33.91 3.80 -22.00
CA VAL A 169 35.34 3.97 -22.29
C VAL A 169 35.57 4.42 -23.73
N LEU A 170 34.94 3.79 -24.72
CA LEU A 170 35.09 4.16 -26.12
C LEU A 170 34.61 5.59 -26.40
N HIS A 171 33.45 5.96 -25.85
CA HIS A 171 32.88 7.29 -26.02
C HIS A 171 33.75 8.36 -25.33
N SER A 172 34.16 8.13 -24.08
CA SER A 172 34.97 9.09 -23.33
C SER A 172 36.33 9.32 -24.00
N ASN A 173 36.99 8.26 -24.46
CA ASN A 173 38.31 8.38 -25.10
C ASN A 173 38.23 9.00 -26.51
N THR A 174 37.17 8.71 -27.26
CA THR A 174 37.02 9.18 -28.66
C THR A 174 36.41 10.58 -28.74
N ASN A 175 35.29 10.79 -28.05
CA ASN A 175 34.51 12.03 -28.11
C ASN A 175 34.96 13.07 -27.07
N LYS A 176 35.74 12.65 -26.05
CA LYS A 176 36.23 13.51 -24.96
C LYS A 176 35.13 14.29 -24.23
N SER A 177 33.93 13.73 -24.18
CA SER A 177 32.76 14.31 -23.54
C SER A 177 32.22 13.40 -22.44
N VAL A 178 31.37 13.96 -21.57
CA VAL A 178 30.71 13.19 -20.50
C VAL A 178 29.68 12.20 -21.05
N VAL A 179 29.49 11.08 -20.32
CA VAL A 179 28.39 10.13 -20.53
C VAL A 179 27.48 10.20 -19.31
N CYS A 180 26.21 10.54 -19.50
CA CYS A 180 25.27 10.75 -18.39
C CYS A 180 25.80 11.71 -17.29
N GLY A 181 26.61 12.70 -17.68
CA GLY A 181 27.24 13.64 -16.76
C GLY A 181 28.52 13.13 -16.07
N LEU A 182 28.97 11.91 -16.34
CA LEU A 182 30.21 11.33 -15.80
C LEU A 182 31.38 11.45 -16.80
N ASN A 183 32.53 11.85 -16.27
CA ASN A 183 33.84 11.89 -16.92
C ASN A 183 34.80 10.89 -16.26
N ILE A 184 35.06 9.77 -16.91
CA ILE A 184 35.95 8.72 -16.38
C ILE A 184 37.42 9.13 -16.27
N HIS A 185 37.84 10.23 -16.89
CA HIS A 185 39.20 10.77 -16.72
C HIS A 185 39.38 11.51 -15.40
N VAL A 186 38.28 11.83 -14.71
CA VAL A 186 38.30 12.36 -13.34
C VAL A 186 38.32 11.19 -12.37
N GLU A 187 39.39 11.07 -11.59
CA GLU A 187 39.61 9.92 -10.69
C GLU A 187 38.44 9.67 -9.73
N LYS A 188 37.85 10.74 -9.17
CA LYS A 188 36.71 10.64 -8.27
C LYS A 188 35.49 10.00 -8.95
N GLU A 189 35.20 10.41 -10.18
CA GLU A 189 34.04 9.93 -10.95
C GLU A 189 34.27 8.51 -11.47
N ARG A 190 35.51 8.20 -11.86
CA ARG A 190 35.93 6.83 -12.18
C ARG A 190 35.74 5.88 -10.99
N ASN A 191 36.15 6.31 -9.80
CA ASN A 191 35.97 5.51 -8.58
C ASN A 191 34.48 5.32 -8.26
N GLU A 192 33.64 6.31 -8.55
CA GLU A 192 32.19 6.18 -8.38
C GLU A 192 31.57 5.17 -9.36
N LEU A 193 32.04 5.15 -10.62
CA LEU A 193 31.64 4.15 -11.59
C LEU A 193 32.03 2.73 -11.14
N LEU A 194 33.25 2.55 -10.63
CA LEU A 194 33.70 1.26 -10.10
C LEU A 194 32.86 0.79 -8.91
N ARG A 195 32.50 1.69 -7.99
CA ARG A 195 31.57 1.38 -6.89
C ARG A 195 30.18 0.99 -7.41
N THR A 196 29.68 1.70 -8.42
CA THR A 196 28.36 1.44 -9.00
C THR A 196 28.32 0.08 -9.68
N ILE A 197 29.39 -0.33 -10.38
CA ILE A 197 29.52 -1.68 -10.95
C ILE A 197 29.35 -2.74 -9.86
N GLU A 198 30.07 -2.60 -8.75
CA GLU A 198 29.97 -3.50 -7.60
C GLU A 198 28.56 -3.50 -6.99
N GLN A 199 27.93 -2.33 -6.90
CA GLN A 199 26.59 -2.17 -6.35
C GLN A 199 25.52 -2.85 -7.21
N ILE A 200 25.59 -2.74 -8.54
CA ILE A 200 24.66 -3.40 -9.48
C ILE A 200 24.76 -4.92 -9.35
N VAL A 201 25.99 -5.46 -9.28
CA VAL A 201 26.20 -6.89 -9.04
C VAL A 201 25.57 -7.26 -7.69
N SER A 202 25.89 -6.54 -6.61
CA SER A 202 25.33 -6.81 -5.27
C SER A 202 23.80 -6.77 -5.21
N TRP A 203 23.15 -5.85 -5.93
CA TRP A 203 21.70 -5.79 -6.00
C TRP A 203 21.07 -7.04 -6.62
N ALA A 204 21.67 -7.54 -7.71
CA ALA A 204 21.21 -8.78 -8.32
C ALA A 204 21.31 -9.97 -7.33
N TRP A 205 22.44 -10.09 -6.63
CA TRP A 205 22.68 -11.18 -5.67
C TRP A 205 21.79 -11.08 -4.42
N LYS A 206 21.57 -9.86 -3.88
CA LYS A 206 20.65 -9.61 -2.75
C LYS A 206 19.22 -9.97 -3.10
N GLN A 207 18.73 -9.53 -4.25
CA GLN A 207 17.37 -9.83 -4.66
C GLN A 207 17.17 -11.34 -4.91
N ALA A 208 18.19 -12.03 -5.43
CA ALA A 208 18.17 -13.49 -5.55
C ALA A 208 18.12 -14.20 -4.19
N THR A 209 18.89 -13.72 -3.20
CA THR A 209 18.88 -14.27 -1.83
C THR A 209 17.58 -14.00 -1.07
N HIS A 210 16.93 -12.85 -1.27
CA HIS A 210 15.60 -12.57 -0.70
C HIS A 210 14.54 -13.55 -1.21
N HIS A 211 14.54 -13.86 -2.52
CA HIS A 211 13.64 -14.87 -3.09
C HIS A 211 13.98 -16.29 -2.61
N LYS A 212 15.27 -16.62 -2.49
CA LYS A 212 15.73 -17.90 -1.93
C LYS A 212 15.37 -18.04 -0.45
N LEU A 213 15.43 -16.98 0.37
CA LEU A 213 14.93 -17.02 1.75
C LEU A 213 13.41 -17.19 1.78
N GLY A 214 12.66 -16.56 0.86
CA GLY A 214 11.22 -16.75 0.72
C GLY A 214 10.83 -18.19 0.36
N GLU A 215 11.49 -18.79 -0.64
CA GLU A 215 11.26 -20.18 -1.05
C GLU A 215 11.86 -21.21 -0.09
N LEU A 216 13.02 -20.95 0.52
CA LEU A 216 13.63 -21.84 1.52
C LEU A 216 12.82 -21.78 2.81
N ASN A 217 12.28 -20.62 3.21
CA ASN A 217 11.31 -20.54 4.30
C ASN A 217 9.99 -21.22 3.92
N ALA A 218 9.51 -21.14 2.68
CA ALA A 218 8.31 -21.86 2.25
C ALA A 218 8.52 -23.39 2.17
N LYS A 219 9.66 -23.88 1.67
CA LYS A 219 10.01 -25.31 1.63
C LYS A 219 10.34 -25.86 3.02
N LYS A 220 11.06 -25.08 3.84
CA LYS A 220 11.34 -25.43 5.24
C LYS A 220 10.04 -25.42 6.04
N MET A 221 9.15 -24.43 5.88
CA MET A 221 7.80 -24.41 6.47
C MET A 221 6.92 -25.56 5.98
N ASN A 222 7.00 -26.00 4.72
CA ASN A 222 6.27 -27.20 4.28
C ASN A 222 6.76 -28.45 5.03
N TYR A 223 8.09 -28.63 5.14
CA TYR A 223 8.67 -29.71 5.93
C TYR A 223 8.35 -29.61 7.44
N GLU A 224 8.33 -28.39 7.99
CA GLU A 224 8.05 -28.17 9.42
C GLU A 224 6.66 -28.62 9.84
N PHE A 225 5.69 -28.65 8.93
CA PHE A 225 4.31 -29.06 9.23
C PHE A 225 3.94 -30.41 8.63
N GLU A 226 4.74 -30.96 7.71
CA GLU A 226 4.47 -32.28 7.11
C GLU A 226 4.31 -33.36 8.18
N GLY A 227 5.17 -33.38 9.20
CA GLY A 227 5.05 -34.31 10.32
C GLY A 227 3.73 -34.15 11.08
N LEU A 228 3.40 -32.91 11.46
CA LEU A 228 2.16 -32.59 12.18
C LEU A 228 0.90 -32.88 11.35
N GLU A 229 0.88 -32.53 10.06
CA GLU A 229 -0.23 -32.76 9.14
C GLU A 229 -0.41 -34.26 8.83
N ASN A 230 0.69 -35.00 8.68
CA ASN A 230 0.66 -36.45 8.52
C ASN A 230 0.12 -37.14 9.78
N LEU A 231 0.58 -36.72 10.97
CA LEU A 231 0.02 -37.21 12.23
C LEU A 231 -1.48 -36.91 12.28
N ALA A 232 -1.89 -35.65 12.12
CA ALA A 232 -3.30 -35.27 12.14
C ALA A 232 -4.15 -36.09 11.16
N SER A 233 -3.65 -36.33 9.95
CA SER A 233 -4.33 -37.15 8.93
C SER A 233 -4.44 -38.62 9.34
N GLN A 234 -3.38 -39.21 9.90
CA GLN A 234 -3.39 -40.58 10.42
C GLN A 234 -4.38 -40.73 11.58
N PHE A 235 -4.42 -39.75 12.50
CA PHE A 235 -5.36 -39.70 13.60
C PHE A 235 -6.81 -39.71 13.10
N LEU A 236 -7.14 -38.83 12.14
CA LEU A 236 -8.47 -38.75 11.56
C LEU A 236 -8.87 -40.04 10.82
N LYS A 237 -7.92 -40.65 10.10
CA LYS A 237 -8.15 -41.93 9.40
C LYS A 237 -8.44 -43.07 10.37
N ARG A 238 -7.59 -43.25 11.39
CA ARG A 238 -7.76 -44.32 12.39
C ARG A 238 -9.02 -44.16 13.23
N ALA A 239 -9.41 -42.92 13.52
CA ALA A 239 -10.66 -42.68 14.23
C ALA A 239 -11.88 -43.06 13.38
N LYS A 240 -11.90 -42.77 12.08
CA LYS A 240 -12.95 -43.25 11.17
C LYS A 240 -13.03 -44.78 11.15
N GLU A 241 -11.90 -45.46 11.33
CA GLU A 241 -11.80 -46.92 11.39
C GLU A 241 -12.18 -47.53 12.76
N GLY A 242 -12.54 -46.72 13.76
CA GLY A 242 -13.06 -47.22 15.06
C GLY A 242 -12.01 -47.73 16.05
N ASN A 243 -10.71 -47.61 15.72
CA ASN A 243 -9.63 -48.07 16.59
C ASN A 243 -9.41 -47.13 17.79
N LYS A 244 -9.59 -47.63 19.01
CA LYS A 244 -9.13 -46.98 20.26
C LYS A 244 -7.71 -47.47 20.55
N VAL A 245 -6.69 -46.66 20.30
CA VAL A 245 -5.34 -46.92 20.81
C VAL A 245 -4.77 -45.66 21.43
N ASP A 246 -4.40 -45.79 22.69
CA ASP A 246 -4.03 -44.76 23.68
C ASP A 246 -2.53 -44.36 23.64
N PHE A 247 -1.90 -44.42 22.45
CA PHE A 247 -0.43 -44.30 22.31
C PHE A 247 0.06 -43.18 21.36
N SER A 248 -0.83 -42.38 20.76
CA SER A 248 -0.45 -41.39 19.74
C SER A 248 -0.40 -39.93 20.21
N SER A 249 -1.01 -39.58 21.34
CA SER A 249 -1.05 -38.19 21.82
C SER A 249 0.32 -37.69 22.30
N SER A 250 1.22 -38.58 22.75
CA SER A 250 2.61 -38.25 23.08
C SER A 250 3.41 -37.79 21.84
N LEU A 251 3.29 -38.51 20.73
CA LEU A 251 3.93 -38.14 19.45
C LEU A 251 3.39 -36.79 18.93
N LEU A 252 2.09 -36.53 19.10
CA LEU A 252 1.52 -35.24 18.75
C LEU A 252 2.09 -34.11 19.63
N ILE A 253 2.23 -34.34 20.94
CA ILE A 253 2.80 -33.36 21.87
C ILE A 253 4.26 -33.06 21.50
N GLU A 254 5.07 -34.09 21.22
CA GLU A 254 6.46 -33.93 20.79
C GLU A 254 6.56 -33.13 19.50
N GLU A 255 5.71 -33.45 18.51
CA GLU A 255 5.70 -32.76 17.24
C GLU A 255 5.20 -31.31 17.37
N LEU A 256 4.16 -31.06 18.17
CA LEU A 256 3.69 -29.70 18.45
C LEU A 256 4.75 -28.87 19.15
N LYS A 257 5.50 -29.45 20.09
CA LYS A 257 6.62 -28.78 20.75
C LYS A 257 7.74 -28.44 19.77
N ARG A 258 8.07 -29.37 18.86
CA ARG A 258 9.04 -29.13 17.79
C ARG A 258 8.60 -27.97 16.89
N VAL A 259 7.34 -27.98 16.44
CA VAL A 259 6.76 -26.92 15.60
C VAL A 259 6.76 -25.57 16.34
N GLU A 260 6.37 -25.55 17.61
CA GLU A 260 6.40 -24.37 18.48
C GLU A 260 7.80 -23.74 18.54
N GLU A 261 8.83 -24.54 18.87
CA GLU A 261 10.22 -24.08 18.98
C GLU A 261 10.76 -23.52 17.66
N VAL A 262 10.45 -24.18 16.54
CA VAL A 262 10.88 -23.73 15.22
C VAL A 262 10.20 -22.43 14.83
N LEU A 263 8.87 -22.33 15.01
CA LEU A 263 8.12 -21.13 14.67
C LEU A 263 8.57 -19.93 15.51
N LEU A 264 8.77 -20.11 16.81
CA LEU A 264 9.27 -19.04 17.68
C LEU A 264 10.69 -18.60 17.28
N ARG A 265 11.59 -19.53 16.97
CA ARG A 265 12.94 -19.19 16.49
C ARG A 265 12.92 -18.42 15.18
N GLN A 266 12.06 -18.82 14.24
CA GLN A 266 11.90 -18.11 12.96
C GLN A 266 11.30 -16.73 13.17
N LEU A 267 10.28 -16.61 14.02
CA LEU A 267 9.66 -15.33 14.36
C LEU A 267 10.68 -14.34 14.95
N LEU A 268 11.54 -14.80 15.86
CA LEU A 268 12.62 -13.99 16.45
C LEU A 268 13.67 -13.52 15.44
N ALA A 269 13.81 -14.21 14.30
CA ALA A 269 14.75 -13.83 13.26
C ALA A 269 14.19 -12.76 12.30
N ILE A 270 12.88 -12.50 12.32
CA ILE A 270 12.23 -11.51 11.46
C ILE A 270 12.22 -10.16 12.17
N THR A 271 12.77 -9.13 11.51
CA THR A 271 12.84 -7.77 12.06
C THR A 271 11.79 -6.81 11.50
N ASP A 272 11.18 -7.15 10.36
CA ASP A 272 10.18 -6.31 9.69
C ASP A 272 8.75 -6.70 10.05
N SER A 273 7.92 -5.71 10.39
CA SER A 273 6.53 -5.91 10.82
C SER A 273 5.63 -6.52 9.74
N GLY A 274 5.81 -6.17 8.47
CA GLY A 274 5.03 -6.74 7.36
C GLY A 274 5.40 -8.20 7.10
N HIS A 275 6.67 -8.54 7.23
CA HIS A 275 7.14 -9.93 7.16
C HIS A 275 6.64 -10.78 8.35
N ILE A 276 6.57 -10.22 9.57
CA ILE A 276 5.95 -10.91 10.72
C ILE A 276 4.47 -11.19 10.44
N GLU A 277 3.72 -10.21 9.94
CA GLU A 277 2.30 -10.39 9.61
C GLU A 277 2.11 -11.51 8.57
N ASN A 278 2.89 -11.49 7.48
CA ASN A 278 2.80 -12.53 6.45
C ASN A 278 3.20 -13.92 6.98
N PHE A 279 4.26 -13.99 7.80
CA PHE A 279 4.69 -15.22 8.45
C PHE A 279 3.58 -15.81 9.33
N LEU A 280 2.97 -14.99 10.18
CA LEU A 280 1.86 -15.39 11.04
C LEU A 280 0.65 -15.84 10.21
N LYS A 281 0.32 -15.10 9.14
CA LYS A 281 -0.81 -15.43 8.25
C LYS A 281 -0.69 -16.84 7.68
N ILE A 282 0.49 -17.21 7.18
CA ILE A 282 0.70 -18.53 6.55
C ILE A 282 0.70 -19.65 7.61
N ASN A 283 1.51 -19.50 8.66
CA ASN A 283 1.72 -20.57 9.64
C ASN A 283 0.49 -20.81 10.53
N LEU A 284 -0.17 -19.73 10.98
CA LEU A 284 -1.36 -19.87 11.80
C LEU A 284 -2.55 -20.38 11.00
N HIS A 285 -2.67 -20.07 9.69
CA HIS A 285 -3.72 -20.65 8.85
C HIS A 285 -3.67 -22.19 8.85
N ARG A 286 -2.46 -22.77 8.80
CA ARG A 286 -2.28 -24.23 8.86
C ARG A 286 -2.62 -24.79 10.24
N LEU A 287 -2.12 -24.18 11.32
CA LEU A 287 -2.45 -24.60 12.69
C LEU A 287 -3.96 -24.52 12.96
N VAL A 288 -4.63 -23.46 12.50
CA VAL A 288 -6.10 -23.30 12.60
C VAL A 288 -6.79 -24.45 11.85
N GLY A 289 -6.35 -24.79 10.64
CA GLY A 289 -6.90 -25.91 9.87
C GLY A 289 -6.74 -27.26 10.59
N ILE A 290 -5.57 -27.51 11.18
CA ILE A 290 -5.31 -28.73 11.95
C ILE A 290 -6.19 -28.80 13.21
N ALA A 291 -6.30 -27.69 13.95
CA ALA A 291 -7.16 -27.60 15.14
C ALA A 291 -8.64 -27.82 14.80
N ASP A 292 -9.13 -27.19 13.72
CA ASP A 292 -10.50 -27.35 13.23
C ASP A 292 -10.78 -28.80 12.80
N ASN A 293 -9.82 -29.45 12.14
CA ASN A 293 -9.95 -30.85 11.73
C ASN A 293 -10.07 -31.81 12.92
N PHE A 294 -9.25 -31.62 13.96
CA PHE A 294 -9.40 -32.39 15.20
C PHE A 294 -10.78 -32.13 15.82
N TYR A 295 -11.19 -30.87 15.96
CA TYR A 295 -12.48 -30.52 16.53
C TYR A 295 -13.68 -31.13 15.76
N ASP A 296 -13.69 -31.04 14.42
CA ASP A 296 -14.77 -31.57 13.57
C ASP A 296 -14.81 -33.11 13.55
N GLY A 297 -13.75 -33.79 13.98
CA GLY A 297 -13.69 -35.25 14.12
C GLY A 297 -14.71 -35.84 15.09
N GLY A 298 -15.39 -35.00 15.88
CA GLY A 298 -16.67 -35.31 16.53
C GLY A 298 -16.62 -36.32 17.69
N ARG A 299 -15.43 -36.59 18.26
CA ARG A 299 -15.25 -37.46 19.43
C ARG A 299 -14.62 -36.70 20.58
N GLU A 300 -15.00 -37.02 21.82
CA GLU A 300 -14.45 -36.41 23.04
C GLU A 300 -12.92 -36.44 23.09
N SER A 301 -12.30 -37.51 22.57
CA SER A 301 -10.85 -37.62 22.47
C SER A 301 -10.24 -36.43 21.73
N PHE A 302 -10.76 -36.09 20.55
CA PHE A 302 -10.21 -35.06 19.68
C PHE A 302 -10.26 -33.63 20.24
N PHE A 303 -11.07 -33.39 21.27
CA PHE A 303 -11.02 -32.11 21.98
C PHE A 303 -9.69 -31.90 22.69
N VAL A 304 -9.05 -32.97 23.16
CA VAL A 304 -7.72 -32.89 23.79
C VAL A 304 -6.69 -32.48 22.76
N GLU A 305 -6.63 -33.15 21.60
CA GLU A 305 -5.69 -32.79 20.53
C GLU A 305 -5.95 -31.39 19.98
N ALA A 306 -7.21 -31.01 19.74
CA ALA A 306 -7.57 -29.66 19.32
C ALA A 306 -7.08 -28.62 20.33
N ARG A 307 -7.26 -28.84 21.64
CA ARG A 307 -6.73 -27.95 22.70
C ARG A 307 -5.20 -27.86 22.70
N LEU A 308 -4.48 -28.95 22.42
CA LEU A 308 -3.02 -28.92 22.32
C LEU A 308 -2.56 -28.04 21.15
N VAL A 309 -3.23 -28.12 20.00
CA VAL A 309 -2.95 -27.22 18.87
C VAL A 309 -3.28 -25.76 19.21
N LEU A 310 -4.41 -25.51 19.89
CA LEU A 310 -4.75 -24.16 20.37
C LEU A 310 -3.70 -23.59 21.33
N ALA A 311 -3.20 -24.40 22.27
CA ALA A 311 -2.16 -23.98 23.19
C ALA A 311 -0.87 -23.57 22.43
N THR A 312 -0.54 -24.31 21.37
CA THR A 312 0.58 -23.99 20.48
C THR A 312 0.35 -22.65 19.77
N ILE A 313 -0.85 -22.44 19.20
CA ILE A 313 -1.24 -21.16 18.57
C ILE A 313 -1.08 -20.01 19.57
N HIS A 314 -1.57 -20.15 20.80
CA HIS A 314 -1.47 -19.10 21.82
C HIS A 314 -0.02 -18.76 22.17
N LYS A 315 0.86 -19.75 22.30
CA LYS A 315 2.27 -19.50 22.60
C LYS A 315 3.01 -18.84 21.46
N VAL A 316 2.75 -19.25 20.21
CA VAL A 316 3.35 -18.62 19.01
C VAL A 316 2.86 -17.18 18.86
N CYS A 317 1.59 -16.91 19.13
CA CYS A 317 1.02 -15.56 19.02
C CYS A 317 1.39 -14.65 20.20
N GLY A 318 1.64 -15.21 21.40
CA GLY A 318 1.83 -14.46 22.64
C GLY A 318 2.81 -13.27 22.53
N PRO A 319 4.04 -13.47 22.02
CA PRO A 319 5.03 -12.40 21.87
C PRO A 319 4.65 -11.28 20.89
N VAL A 320 3.72 -11.55 19.97
CA VAL A 320 3.41 -10.69 18.81
C VAL A 320 1.90 -10.55 18.57
N MET A 321 1.11 -10.59 19.65
CA MET A 321 -0.35 -10.68 19.56
C MET A 321 -0.99 -9.53 18.77
N GLU A 322 -0.43 -8.32 18.86
CA GLU A 322 -0.91 -7.15 18.12
C GLU A 322 -0.63 -7.24 16.60
N MET A 323 0.41 -7.99 16.21
CA MET A 323 0.82 -8.21 14.81
C MET A 323 0.08 -9.37 14.14
N VAL A 324 -0.79 -10.09 14.86
CA VAL A 324 -1.59 -11.18 14.27
C VAL A 324 -2.55 -10.61 13.22
N PRO A 325 -2.54 -11.13 11.97
CA PRO A 325 -3.39 -10.61 10.91
C PRO A 325 -4.87 -10.66 11.29
N GLY A 326 -5.56 -9.52 11.19
CA GLY A 326 -6.99 -9.45 11.53
C GLY A 326 -7.87 -10.33 10.64
N SER A 327 -7.45 -10.61 9.41
CA SER A 327 -8.18 -11.44 8.45
C SER A 327 -8.15 -12.94 8.74
N LEU A 328 -7.27 -13.39 9.64
CA LEU A 328 -7.08 -14.80 9.93
C LEU A 328 -8.32 -15.37 10.64
N LYS A 329 -8.79 -16.54 10.21
CA LYS A 329 -9.93 -17.24 10.82
C LYS A 329 -9.59 -17.70 12.23
N LEU A 330 -10.54 -17.61 13.16
CA LEU A 330 -10.40 -18.18 14.49
C LEU A 330 -10.62 -19.70 14.45
N PRO A 331 -9.85 -20.48 15.23
CA PRO A 331 -10.16 -21.89 15.47
C PRO A 331 -11.56 -22.07 16.08
N LYS A 332 -12.31 -23.07 15.62
CA LYS A 332 -13.67 -23.36 16.09
C LYS A 332 -13.75 -23.62 17.58
N LEU A 333 -12.82 -24.42 18.11
CA LEU A 333 -12.78 -24.72 19.54
C LEU A 333 -12.48 -23.46 20.37
N PHE A 334 -11.60 -22.59 19.90
CA PHE A 334 -11.32 -21.31 20.55
C PHE A 334 -12.57 -20.44 20.61
N VAL A 335 -13.35 -20.36 19.52
CA VAL A 335 -14.62 -19.63 19.49
C VAL A 335 -15.59 -20.21 20.52
N VAL A 336 -15.70 -21.54 20.63
CA VAL A 336 -16.58 -22.18 21.62
C VAL A 336 -16.16 -21.87 23.06
N GLU A 337 -14.87 -22.01 23.38
CA GLU A 337 -14.36 -21.73 24.73
C GLU A 337 -14.54 -20.25 25.11
N LYS A 338 -14.25 -19.34 24.17
CA LYS A 338 -14.42 -17.89 24.38
C LYS A 338 -15.88 -17.44 24.37
N SER A 339 -16.77 -18.13 23.65
CA SER A 339 -18.21 -17.82 23.71
C SER A 339 -18.74 -17.98 25.13
N VAL A 340 -18.32 -19.02 25.86
CA VAL A 340 -18.76 -19.24 27.26
C VAL A 340 -18.31 -18.09 28.17
N GLU A 341 -17.10 -17.58 27.97
CA GLU A 341 -16.58 -16.42 28.70
C GLU A 341 -17.38 -15.15 28.37
N PHE A 342 -17.59 -14.88 27.08
CA PHE A 342 -18.34 -13.71 26.61
C PHE A 342 -19.82 -13.77 26.96
N ASP A 343 -20.44 -14.95 27.00
CA ASP A 343 -21.84 -15.14 27.42
C ASP A 343 -22.01 -14.77 28.90
N LYS A 344 -21.07 -15.14 29.77
CA LYS A 344 -21.08 -14.74 31.18
C LYS A 344 -20.99 -13.22 31.33
N ARG A 345 -20.04 -12.60 30.63
CA ARG A 345 -19.86 -11.14 30.60
C ARG A 345 -21.12 -10.43 30.08
N ALA A 346 -21.72 -10.96 29.02
CA ALA A 346 -22.96 -10.46 28.45
C ALA A 346 -24.14 -10.51 29.44
N ILE A 347 -24.26 -11.59 30.22
CA ILE A 347 -25.29 -11.72 31.27
C ILE A 347 -25.08 -10.67 32.36
N GLU A 348 -23.85 -10.48 32.83
CA GLU A 348 -23.51 -9.48 33.85
C GLU A 348 -23.83 -8.06 33.39
N ILE A 349 -23.40 -7.70 32.17
CA ILE A 349 -23.72 -6.41 31.54
C ILE A 349 -25.24 -6.22 31.41
N ALA A 350 -25.96 -7.25 30.94
CA ALA A 350 -27.42 -7.20 30.78
C ALA A 350 -28.13 -6.95 32.12
N ASN A 351 -27.65 -7.60 33.18
CA ASN A 351 -28.21 -7.46 34.53
C ASN A 351 -28.01 -6.03 35.06
N VAL A 352 -26.81 -5.47 34.93
CA VAL A 352 -26.53 -4.09 35.38
C VAL A 352 -27.42 -3.09 34.64
N LEU A 353 -27.49 -3.19 33.31
CA LEU A 353 -28.33 -2.28 32.51
C LEU A 353 -29.82 -2.44 32.83
N SER A 354 -30.28 -3.65 33.13
CA SER A 354 -31.66 -3.91 33.54
C SER A 354 -31.99 -3.32 34.91
N VAL A 355 -31.06 -3.43 35.88
CA VAL A 355 -31.20 -2.82 37.21
C VAL A 355 -31.22 -1.29 37.11
N ALA A 356 -30.46 -0.72 36.17
CA ALA A 356 -30.49 0.70 35.84
C ALA A 356 -31.78 1.13 35.08
N LYS A 357 -32.71 0.21 34.81
CA LYS A 357 -33.98 0.45 34.10
C LYS A 357 -33.80 1.02 32.68
N MET A 358 -32.73 0.61 32.00
CA MET A 358 -32.47 0.99 30.61
C MET A 358 -33.50 0.39 29.65
N ASP A 359 -33.71 1.04 28.51
CA ASP A 359 -34.57 0.54 27.44
C ASP A 359 -34.14 -0.86 26.95
N LYS A 360 -35.13 -1.74 26.76
CA LYS A 360 -34.89 -3.14 26.35
C LYS A 360 -34.23 -3.25 24.97
N LEU A 361 -34.53 -2.32 24.06
CA LEU A 361 -33.91 -2.26 22.74
C LEU A 361 -32.46 -1.81 22.86
N LEU A 362 -32.16 -0.83 23.72
CA LEU A 362 -30.78 -0.41 24.00
C LEU A 362 -29.94 -1.56 24.56
N ILE A 363 -30.46 -2.29 25.56
CA ILE A 363 -29.79 -3.50 26.09
C ILE A 363 -29.54 -4.51 24.98
N ARG A 364 -30.51 -4.71 24.09
CA ARG A 364 -30.33 -5.61 22.93
C ARG A 364 -29.23 -5.14 21.98
N ILE A 365 -29.12 -3.84 21.73
CA ILE A 365 -28.07 -3.24 20.90
C ILE A 365 -26.70 -3.45 21.54
N VAL A 366 -26.55 -3.14 22.83
CA VAL A 366 -25.29 -3.33 23.58
C VAL A 366 -24.79 -4.79 23.48
N LEU A 367 -25.70 -5.76 23.54
CA LEU A 367 -25.37 -7.18 23.51
C LEU A 367 -25.18 -7.75 22.09
N THR A 368 -25.35 -6.95 21.03
CA THR A 368 -25.28 -7.42 19.64
C THR A 368 -23.91 -8.02 19.28
N PRO A 369 -22.77 -7.40 19.64
CA PRO A 369 -21.45 -8.01 19.39
C PRO A 369 -21.23 -9.34 20.10
N PHE A 370 -21.71 -9.48 21.33
CA PHE A 370 -21.63 -10.72 22.12
C PHE A 370 -22.42 -11.84 21.44
N ARG A 371 -23.68 -11.57 21.06
CA ARG A 371 -24.53 -12.55 20.37
C ARG A 371 -23.95 -13.00 19.05
N ARG A 372 -23.44 -12.06 18.23
CA ARG A 372 -22.80 -12.42 16.96
C ARG A 372 -21.65 -13.41 17.16
N PHE A 373 -20.82 -13.19 18.18
CA PHE A 373 -19.71 -14.09 18.48
C PHE A 373 -20.18 -15.48 18.92
N SER A 374 -21.24 -15.55 19.73
CA SER A 374 -21.81 -16.81 20.22
C SER A 374 -22.67 -17.55 19.19
N GLU A 375 -23.36 -16.85 18.28
CA GLU A 375 -24.29 -17.44 17.30
C GLU A 375 -23.61 -17.75 15.95
N GLU A 376 -22.76 -16.86 15.44
CA GLU A 376 -22.11 -16.99 14.11
C GLU A 376 -20.76 -17.73 14.15
N LYS A 377 -20.70 -18.87 14.86
CA LYS A 377 -19.46 -19.58 15.20
C LYS A 377 -18.56 -20.02 14.03
N ARG A 378 -19.04 -19.97 12.77
CA ARG A 378 -18.38 -20.63 11.63
C ARG A 378 -17.43 -19.76 10.82
N ASN A 379 -17.48 -18.43 10.94
CA ASN A 379 -16.70 -17.50 10.10
C ASN A 379 -16.03 -16.33 10.85
N LEU A 380 -15.88 -16.44 12.17
CA LEU A 380 -15.23 -15.40 12.95
C LEU A 380 -13.72 -15.32 12.66
N LYS A 381 -13.21 -14.09 12.60
CA LYS A 381 -11.81 -13.77 12.36
C LYS A 381 -11.18 -13.17 13.62
N TRP A 382 -9.85 -13.15 13.67
CA TRP A 382 -9.10 -12.56 14.78
C TRP A 382 -9.47 -11.10 15.05
N SER A 383 -9.85 -10.36 14.01
CA SER A 383 -10.43 -9.04 14.15
C SER A 383 -11.71 -8.99 14.98
N ASP A 384 -12.62 -9.95 14.80
CA ASP A 384 -13.91 -9.97 15.50
C ASP A 384 -13.67 -10.23 16.99
N TYR A 385 -12.74 -11.13 17.33
CA TYR A 385 -12.31 -11.37 18.71
C TYR A 385 -11.65 -10.14 19.33
N ARG A 386 -10.70 -9.49 18.63
CA ARG A 386 -10.03 -8.29 19.14
C ARG A 386 -11.01 -7.14 19.38
N TYR A 387 -11.95 -6.94 18.45
CA TYR A 387 -13.03 -5.97 18.60
C TYR A 387 -13.85 -6.27 19.85
N LEU A 388 -14.42 -7.49 19.95
CA LEU A 388 -15.29 -7.86 21.07
C LEU A 388 -14.57 -7.80 22.42
N ASN A 389 -13.30 -8.22 22.48
CA ASN A 389 -12.54 -8.18 23.71
C ASN A 389 -12.35 -6.74 24.21
N LYS A 390 -11.99 -5.80 23.32
CA LYS A 390 -11.84 -4.38 23.69
C LYS A 390 -13.20 -3.73 23.98
N TYR A 391 -14.22 -4.07 23.21
CA TYR A 391 -15.61 -3.63 23.42
C TYR A 391 -16.10 -4.02 24.83
N ALA A 392 -15.92 -5.27 25.21
CA ALA A 392 -16.34 -5.78 26.51
C ALA A 392 -15.54 -5.15 27.66
N LEU A 393 -14.20 -5.03 27.55
CA LEU A 393 -13.36 -4.40 28.58
C LEU A 393 -13.74 -2.94 28.83
N HIS A 394 -14.02 -2.18 27.77
CA HIS A 394 -14.39 -0.78 27.89
C HIS A 394 -15.78 -0.61 28.51
N LEU A 395 -16.77 -1.40 28.08
CA LEU A 395 -18.10 -1.41 28.69
C LEU A 395 -18.05 -1.79 30.18
N GLU A 396 -17.23 -2.78 30.53
CA GLU A 396 -17.05 -3.18 31.91
C GLU A 396 -16.38 -2.10 32.76
N GLY A 397 -15.38 -1.42 32.21
CA GLY A 397 -14.75 -0.27 32.87
C GLY A 397 -15.77 0.83 33.21
N LEU A 398 -16.72 1.09 32.30
CA LEU A 398 -17.81 2.05 32.54
C LEU A 398 -18.82 1.57 33.57
N LEU A 399 -19.26 0.31 33.47
CA LEU A 399 -20.37 -0.24 34.25
C LEU A 399 -19.95 -0.68 35.66
N PHE A 400 -18.70 -1.13 35.84
CA PHE A 400 -18.20 -1.70 37.08
C PHE A 400 -17.09 -0.88 37.75
N GLY A 401 -16.57 0.16 37.09
CA GLY A 401 -15.35 0.87 37.50
C GLY A 401 -15.48 1.94 38.61
N GLY A 402 -16.63 2.10 39.30
CA GLY A 402 -16.78 3.15 40.32
C GLY A 402 -17.83 2.88 41.41
N GLU A 403 -17.69 3.55 42.57
CA GLU A 403 -18.45 3.27 43.81
C GLU A 403 -19.96 3.61 43.79
N LYS A 404 -20.51 4.18 42.71
CA LYS A 404 -21.97 4.34 42.45
C LYS A 404 -22.16 5.05 41.12
N VAL A 405 -21.91 4.37 40.00
CA VAL A 405 -22.13 4.99 38.69
C VAL A 405 -23.58 4.79 38.28
N THR A 406 -24.38 5.87 38.34
CA THR A 406 -25.66 5.94 37.62
C THR A 406 -25.34 6.32 36.18
N VAL A 407 -25.26 5.33 35.29
CA VAL A 407 -25.03 5.57 33.85
C VAL A 407 -26.37 5.92 33.20
N SER A 408 -26.38 6.94 32.33
CA SER A 408 -27.56 7.33 31.53
C SER A 408 -27.58 6.66 30.15
N GLU A 409 -28.75 6.60 29.51
CA GLU A 409 -28.87 6.06 28.14
C GLU A 409 -27.98 6.82 27.14
N ASP A 410 -27.95 8.15 27.23
CA ASP A 410 -27.14 9.00 26.34
C ASP A 410 -25.63 8.67 26.51
N GLN A 411 -25.15 8.41 27.74
CA GLN A 411 -23.77 7.98 27.97
C GLN A 411 -23.46 6.59 27.38
N ILE A 412 -24.40 5.64 27.47
CA ILE A 412 -24.22 4.33 26.82
C ILE A 412 -24.14 4.51 25.31
N ILE A 413 -25.02 5.31 24.71
CA ILE A 413 -25.03 5.59 23.28
C ILE A 413 -23.70 6.21 22.85
N ASP A 414 -23.22 7.23 23.57
CA ASP A 414 -21.94 7.90 23.28
C ASP A 414 -20.80 6.87 23.27
N VAL A 415 -20.74 5.99 24.29
CA VAL A 415 -19.74 4.92 24.37
C VAL A 415 -19.88 3.89 23.24
N LEU A 416 -21.09 3.55 22.81
CA LEU A 416 -21.30 2.65 21.66
C LEU A 416 -20.81 3.27 20.34
N ILE A 417 -20.96 4.60 20.19
CA ILE A 417 -20.44 5.35 19.04
C ILE A 417 -18.91 5.37 19.09
N GLU A 418 -18.32 5.68 20.26
CA GLU A 418 -16.87 5.66 20.47
C GLU A 418 -16.27 4.28 20.19
N LEU A 419 -16.94 3.22 20.61
CA LEU A 419 -16.53 1.84 20.35
C LEU A 419 -16.71 1.39 18.89
N GLY A 420 -17.29 2.23 18.03
CA GLY A 420 -17.44 1.93 16.61
C GLY A 420 -18.50 0.86 16.31
N LEU A 421 -19.56 0.76 17.11
CA LEU A 421 -20.69 -0.13 16.86
C LEU A 421 -21.56 0.42 15.70
N ASN A 422 -21.11 0.29 14.47
CA ASN A 422 -21.78 0.82 13.27
C ASN A 422 -22.85 -0.12 12.72
N HIS A 423 -23.65 -0.69 13.63
CA HIS A 423 -24.79 -1.53 13.26
C HIS A 423 -26.05 -0.67 13.10
N VAL A 424 -26.87 -0.99 12.09
CA VAL A 424 -28.07 -0.20 11.71
C VAL A 424 -29.03 0.04 12.87
N THR A 425 -29.14 -0.91 13.81
CA THR A 425 -30.05 -0.79 14.95
C THR A 425 -29.66 0.32 15.92
N LEU A 426 -28.38 0.63 16.09
CA LEU A 426 -27.94 1.73 16.94
C LEU A 426 -28.33 3.07 16.34
N ILE A 427 -28.12 3.22 15.03
CA ILE A 427 -28.45 4.45 14.30
C ILE A 427 -29.96 4.69 14.31
N SER A 428 -30.75 3.66 14.03
CA SER A 428 -32.21 3.75 14.11
C SER A 428 -32.70 4.06 15.53
N PHE A 429 -32.07 3.49 16.56
CA PHE A 429 -32.42 3.78 17.96
C PHE A 429 -32.09 5.22 18.34
N PHE A 430 -30.91 5.73 17.95
CA PHE A 430 -30.52 7.12 18.14
C PHE A 430 -31.52 8.08 17.48
N ALA A 431 -31.84 7.84 16.20
CA ALA A 431 -32.78 8.67 15.45
C ALA A 431 -34.19 8.64 16.09
N MET A 432 -34.67 7.45 16.47
CA MET A 432 -35.96 7.30 17.15
C MET A 432 -36.01 8.09 18.46
N ARG A 433 -35.00 7.94 19.34
CA ARG A 433 -34.92 8.66 20.62
C ARG A 433 -34.87 10.17 20.44
N LEU A 434 -34.12 10.64 19.44
CA LEU A 434 -34.03 12.08 19.18
C LEU A 434 -35.35 12.61 18.64
N LYS A 435 -36.03 11.87 17.76
CA LYS A 435 -37.38 12.23 17.28
C LYS A 435 -38.41 12.26 18.41
N GLU A 436 -38.38 11.29 19.33
CA GLU A 436 -39.21 11.29 20.53
C GLU A 436 -38.98 12.55 21.39
N LYS A 437 -37.71 12.94 21.61
CA LYS A 437 -37.36 14.18 22.32
C LYS A 437 -37.84 15.45 21.61
N MET A 438 -38.01 15.42 20.28
CA MET A 438 -38.51 16.55 19.49
C MET A 438 -40.04 16.68 19.46
N LEU A 439 -40.79 15.64 19.86
CA LEU A 439 -42.26 15.67 19.83
C LEU A 439 -42.80 16.75 20.76
N GLY A 440 -43.64 17.64 20.22
CA GLY A 440 -44.27 18.73 20.97
C GLY A 440 -43.38 19.95 21.22
N LEU A 441 -42.13 19.94 20.74
CA LEU A 441 -41.22 21.10 20.82
C LEU A 441 -41.47 22.11 19.69
N ARG A 442 -41.24 23.39 19.99
CA ARG A 442 -41.29 24.48 19.00
C ARG A 442 -40.11 24.38 18.04
N PHE A 443 -40.21 25.05 16.90
CA PHE A 443 -39.17 25.05 15.86
C PHE A 443 -37.76 25.36 16.41
N ILE A 444 -37.62 26.42 17.21
CA ILE A 444 -36.33 26.83 17.79
C ILE A 444 -35.77 25.75 18.71
N GLU A 445 -36.62 25.15 19.54
CA GLU A 445 -36.22 24.09 20.50
C GLU A 445 -35.81 22.80 19.77
N ARG A 446 -36.48 22.46 18.66
CA ARG A 446 -36.08 21.35 17.78
C ARG A 446 -34.73 21.59 17.12
N SER A 447 -34.51 22.81 16.62
CA SER A 447 -33.24 23.24 16.02
C SER A 447 -32.10 23.13 17.04
N ASP A 448 -32.26 23.71 18.23
CA ASP A 448 -31.24 23.69 19.28
C ASP A 448 -30.86 22.26 19.69
N LEU A 449 -31.86 21.37 19.82
CA LEU A 449 -31.66 19.96 20.16
C LEU A 449 -30.80 19.24 19.11
N LEU A 450 -31.06 19.45 17.81
CA LEU A 450 -30.32 18.82 16.72
C LEU A 450 -28.90 19.36 16.61
N PHE A 451 -28.69 20.67 16.75
CA PHE A 451 -27.35 21.26 16.75
C PHE A 451 -26.51 20.77 17.93
N GLU A 452 -27.10 20.63 19.12
CA GLU A 452 -26.40 20.10 20.28
C GLU A 452 -26.08 18.60 20.12
N ALA A 453 -27.01 17.81 19.57
CA ALA A 453 -26.76 16.41 19.24
C ALA A 453 -25.63 16.25 18.21
N ARG A 454 -25.65 17.08 17.15
CA ARG A 454 -24.60 17.11 16.12
C ARG A 454 -23.25 17.48 16.71
N LYS A 455 -23.21 18.52 17.54
CA LYS A 455 -21.99 18.97 18.23
C LYS A 455 -21.44 17.85 19.11
N ARG A 456 -22.28 17.23 19.95
CA ARG A 456 -21.91 16.09 20.80
C ARG A 456 -21.27 14.96 19.97
N VAL A 457 -21.97 14.46 18.95
CA VAL A 457 -21.47 13.35 18.11
C VAL A 457 -20.19 13.72 17.38
N SER A 458 -20.04 14.96 16.92
CA SER A 458 -18.82 15.43 16.25
C SER A 458 -17.59 15.51 17.17
N GLN A 459 -17.80 15.59 18.48
CA GLN A 459 -16.73 15.64 19.48
C GLN A 459 -16.32 14.26 20.00
N LEU A 460 -17.10 13.21 19.70
CA LEU A 460 -16.76 11.84 20.09
C LEU A 460 -15.57 11.33 19.25
N SER A 461 -14.52 10.89 19.92
CA SER A 461 -13.36 10.25 19.28
C SER A 461 -13.52 8.74 19.27
N LEU A 462 -13.29 8.09 18.11
CA LEU A 462 -13.34 6.63 18.03
C LEU A 462 -12.27 6.00 18.93
N PHE A 463 -12.72 5.20 19.89
CA PHE A 463 -11.88 4.35 20.69
C PHE A 463 -11.34 3.21 19.81
N VAL A 464 -10.02 3.22 19.58
CA VAL A 464 -9.23 2.12 19.00
C VAL A 464 -9.32 1.94 17.47
N MET A 465 -9.81 2.89 16.67
CA MET A 465 -9.79 2.80 15.20
C MET A 465 -10.34 1.45 14.66
N MET A 466 -11.30 0.84 15.36
CA MET A 466 -11.94 -0.42 14.98
C MET A 466 -13.45 -0.20 14.81
N CYS A 467 -14.04 -0.85 13.81
CA CYS A 467 -15.49 -0.82 13.54
C CYS A 467 -16.06 -2.24 13.58
N TYR A 468 -17.29 -2.37 14.05
CA TYR A 468 -18.02 -3.65 14.10
C TYR A 468 -18.24 -4.25 12.70
N GLU A 469 -18.65 -3.41 11.76
CA GLU A 469 -18.76 -3.68 10.33
C GLU A 469 -17.70 -2.89 9.56
N ARG A 470 -16.71 -3.57 9.00
CA ARG A 470 -15.52 -2.93 8.41
C ARG A 470 -15.78 -2.24 7.09
N ASP A 471 -16.78 -2.70 6.35
CA ASP A 471 -17.10 -2.23 5.00
C ASP A 471 -18.11 -1.07 5.02
N LYS A 472 -18.54 -0.63 6.22
CA LYS A 472 -19.48 0.48 6.42
C LYS A 472 -18.80 1.71 6.97
N MET A 473 -19.47 2.86 6.84
CA MET A 473 -19.05 4.11 7.45
C MET A 473 -18.98 3.96 8.98
N SER A 474 -18.21 4.83 9.64
CA SER A 474 -18.21 4.84 11.11
C SER A 474 -19.59 5.26 11.63
N THR A 475 -19.93 4.79 12.83
CA THR A 475 -21.20 5.15 13.50
C THR A 475 -21.37 6.67 13.59
N SER A 476 -20.30 7.39 13.94
CA SER A 476 -20.29 8.84 14.02
C SER A 476 -20.60 9.50 12.66
N ALA A 477 -20.01 9.01 11.58
CA ALA A 477 -20.23 9.55 10.25
C ALA A 477 -21.66 9.31 9.75
N GLU A 478 -22.24 8.13 10.01
CA GLU A 478 -23.64 7.84 9.64
C GLU A 478 -24.63 8.68 10.45
N ILE A 479 -24.41 8.84 11.75
CA ILE A 479 -25.26 9.68 12.60
C ILE A 479 -25.16 11.16 12.20
N LEU A 480 -23.96 11.67 11.95
CA LEU A 480 -23.77 13.05 11.49
C LEU A 480 -24.46 13.29 10.15
N LYS A 481 -24.34 12.36 9.19
CA LYS A 481 -25.05 12.43 7.91
C LYS A 481 -26.57 12.49 8.11
N TRP A 482 -27.11 11.69 9.02
CA TRP A 482 -28.54 11.71 9.34
C TRP A 482 -28.96 13.03 10.01
N LEU A 483 -28.18 13.52 10.97
CA LEU A 483 -28.42 14.80 11.66
C LEU A 483 -28.39 15.98 10.69
N ASP A 484 -27.40 16.02 9.79
CA ASP A 484 -27.29 17.07 8.77
C ASP A 484 -28.52 17.07 7.85
N ALA A 485 -29.02 15.89 7.47
CA ALA A 485 -30.25 15.76 6.67
C ALA A 485 -31.50 16.23 7.44
N GLU A 486 -31.61 15.92 8.73
CA GLU A 486 -32.76 16.36 9.56
C GLU A 486 -32.71 17.88 9.85
N ILE A 487 -31.51 18.46 10.02
CA ILE A 487 -31.31 19.91 10.15
C ILE A 487 -31.70 20.63 8.86
N GLU A 488 -31.34 20.08 7.69
CA GLU A 488 -31.72 20.68 6.41
C GLU A 488 -33.23 20.55 6.17
N ALA A 489 -33.84 19.41 6.49
CA ALA A 489 -35.30 19.22 6.40
C ALA A 489 -36.07 20.23 7.27
N LEU A 490 -35.55 20.59 8.44
CA LEU A 490 -36.14 21.67 9.26
C LEU A 490 -36.10 23.04 8.57
N ARG A 491 -35.09 23.34 7.74
CA ARG A 491 -35.04 24.60 6.98
C ARG A 491 -36.09 24.66 5.88
N GLU A 492 -36.50 23.49 5.38
CA GLU A 492 -37.54 23.33 4.37
C GLU A 492 -38.96 23.25 4.96
N GLU A 493 -39.11 23.01 6.27
CA GLU A 493 -40.40 23.25 6.93
C GLU A 493 -40.77 24.72 6.68
N PRO A 494 -41.95 25.02 6.10
CA PRO A 494 -42.38 26.40 5.98
C PRO A 494 -42.36 26.94 7.39
N ALA A 495 -41.42 27.86 7.66
CA ALA A 495 -41.30 28.49 8.95
C ALA A 495 -42.72 28.77 9.40
N GLU A 496 -43.12 28.25 10.55
CA GLU A 496 -44.27 28.82 11.23
C GLU A 496 -43.89 30.29 11.40
N ILE A 497 -44.27 31.12 10.42
CA ILE A 497 -44.18 32.56 10.49
C ILE A 497 -45.16 32.83 11.61
N GLY A 498 -44.65 32.83 12.85
CA GLY A 498 -45.43 33.04 14.04
C GLY A 498 -46.32 34.24 13.74
N LEU A 499 -47.63 34.06 13.89
CA LEU A 499 -48.59 35.15 13.70
C LEU A 499 -48.10 36.33 14.53
N ASN A 500 -47.57 37.35 13.86
CA ASN A 500 -47.14 38.56 14.53
C ASN A 500 -48.40 39.20 15.12
N VAL A 501 -48.58 39.05 16.43
CA VAL A 501 -49.74 39.58 17.18
C VAL A 501 -49.77 41.11 17.16
N MET A 502 -48.66 41.76 16.81
CA MET A 502 -48.48 43.21 16.73
C MET A 502 -48.52 43.74 15.29
N LYS A 503 -49.17 43.02 14.35
CA LYS A 503 -49.32 43.49 12.97
C LYS A 503 -49.95 44.87 12.88
N ILE A 504 -49.38 45.71 12.02
CA ILE A 504 -49.93 47.00 11.64
C ILE A 504 -51.15 46.77 10.74
N ARG A 505 -52.33 47.17 11.21
CA ARG A 505 -53.58 47.03 10.47
C ARG A 505 -53.75 48.15 9.45
N SER A 506 -53.50 47.86 8.18
CA SER A 506 -53.73 48.84 7.11
C SER A 506 -55.16 48.82 6.61
N ARG A 507 -55.68 50.01 6.28
CA ARG A 507 -56.96 50.19 5.58
C ARG A 507 -56.83 50.04 4.06
N MET A 508 -55.63 49.83 3.55
CA MET A 508 -55.35 49.63 2.12
C MET A 508 -55.65 48.19 1.69
N ARG A 509 -56.16 47.98 0.48
CA ARG A 509 -56.20 46.66 -0.16
C ARG A 509 -54.78 46.14 -0.37
N VAL A 510 -54.61 44.84 -0.57
CA VAL A 510 -53.28 44.21 -0.75
C VAL A 510 -52.46 44.88 -1.86
N LEU A 511 -53.10 45.21 -3.00
CA LEU A 511 -52.45 45.90 -4.13
C LEU A 511 -51.99 47.32 -3.76
N GLU A 512 -52.83 48.08 -3.06
CA GLU A 512 -52.54 49.44 -2.59
C GLU A 512 -51.42 49.43 -1.54
N LEU A 513 -51.46 48.48 -0.61
CA LEU A 513 -50.42 48.30 0.40
C LEU A 513 -49.08 47.95 -0.25
N ALA A 514 -49.06 47.02 -1.22
CA ALA A 514 -47.85 46.65 -1.95
C ALA A 514 -47.27 47.85 -2.71
N PHE A 515 -48.11 48.61 -3.41
CA PHE A 515 -47.70 49.83 -4.12
C PHE A 515 -47.17 50.91 -3.17
N TRP A 516 -47.86 51.14 -2.04
CA TRP A 516 -47.44 52.08 -0.99
C TRP A 516 -46.07 51.74 -0.40
N GLN A 517 -45.87 50.48 -0.04
CA GLN A 517 -44.60 50.00 0.50
C GLN A 517 -43.48 50.09 -0.54
N LYS A 518 -43.77 49.78 -1.82
CA LYS A 518 -42.81 49.93 -2.91
C LYS A 518 -42.40 51.39 -3.13
N LEU A 519 -43.36 52.32 -3.09
CA LEU A 519 -43.09 53.75 -3.26
C LEU A 519 -42.11 54.25 -2.19
N GLN A 520 -42.34 53.88 -0.93
CA GLN A 520 -41.45 54.20 0.18
C GLN A 520 -40.06 53.58 0.03
N TYR A 521 -39.99 52.30 -0.38
CA TYR A 521 -38.73 51.64 -0.69
C TYR A 521 -37.94 52.37 -1.78
N ASP A 522 -38.60 52.75 -2.88
CA ASP A 522 -37.97 53.46 -4.01
C ASP A 522 -37.49 54.87 -3.67
N HIS A 523 -38.08 55.50 -2.67
CA HIS A 523 -37.71 56.83 -2.19
C HIS A 523 -36.81 56.77 -0.93
N GLY A 524 -36.25 55.60 -0.61
CA GLY A 524 -35.24 55.46 0.44
C GLY A 524 -35.77 55.55 1.87
N VAL A 525 -37.06 55.31 2.10
CA VAL A 525 -37.64 55.21 3.45
C VAL A 525 -37.12 53.95 4.17
N TYR A 526 -36.74 52.92 3.41
CA TYR A 526 -36.26 51.65 3.92
C TYR A 526 -34.90 51.29 3.32
N GLU A 527 -34.05 50.62 4.09
CA GLU A 527 -32.76 50.08 3.66
C GLU A 527 -32.81 48.55 3.79
N GLU A 528 -33.15 47.86 2.69
CA GLU A 528 -33.33 46.40 2.67
C GLU A 528 -32.58 45.78 1.48
N ASP A 529 -31.88 44.67 1.76
CA ASP A 529 -30.91 44.04 0.85
C ASP A 529 -31.50 43.64 -0.50
N ASN A 530 -32.74 43.12 -0.51
CA ASN A 530 -33.44 42.72 -1.72
C ASN A 530 -34.97 42.72 -1.53
N LEU A 531 -35.68 42.65 -2.66
CA LEU A 531 -37.15 42.69 -2.68
C LEU A 531 -37.81 41.46 -2.06
N ASP A 532 -37.14 40.29 -2.02
CA ASP A 532 -37.71 39.10 -1.38
C ASP A 532 -37.80 39.30 0.13
N VAL A 533 -36.69 39.67 0.77
CA VAL A 533 -36.62 40.00 2.20
C VAL A 533 -37.61 41.11 2.55
N PHE A 534 -37.68 42.15 1.73
CA PHE A 534 -38.62 43.26 1.92
C PHE A 534 -40.08 42.79 1.90
N THR A 535 -40.46 41.95 0.92
CA THR A 535 -41.85 41.48 0.81
C THR A 535 -42.26 40.50 1.90
N ASP A 536 -41.33 39.69 2.40
CA ASP A 536 -41.57 38.82 3.55
C ASP A 536 -41.75 39.63 4.84
N LYS A 537 -40.93 40.68 5.04
CA LYS A 537 -41.11 41.63 6.14
C LYS A 537 -42.47 42.34 6.09
N ILE A 538 -42.93 42.75 4.90
CA ILE A 538 -44.28 43.32 4.76
C ILE A 538 -45.35 42.30 5.16
N ALA A 539 -45.24 41.07 4.66
CA ALA A 539 -46.23 40.02 4.94
C ALA A 539 -46.31 39.64 6.43
N HIS A 540 -45.15 39.68 7.11
CA HIS A 540 -45.05 39.45 8.54
C HIS A 540 -45.58 40.61 9.39
N ASN A 541 -45.37 41.87 8.98
CA ASN A 541 -45.64 43.03 9.82
C ASN A 541 -46.95 43.76 9.53
N PHE A 542 -47.57 43.54 8.37
CA PHE A 542 -48.81 44.24 7.99
C PHE A 542 -49.99 43.27 7.81
N SER A 543 -51.19 43.82 7.99
CA SER A 543 -52.42 43.29 7.40
C SER A 543 -53.04 44.32 6.46
N SER A 544 -53.95 43.86 5.60
CA SER A 544 -54.65 44.70 4.61
C SER A 544 -56.17 44.71 4.85
N LYS A 545 -56.88 45.57 4.12
CA LYS A 545 -58.34 45.65 4.14
C LYS A 545 -58.95 44.32 3.67
N GLY A 546 -59.41 43.53 4.64
CA GLY A 546 -60.07 42.24 4.43
C GLY A 546 -59.15 41.02 4.45
N GLN A 547 -57.84 41.18 4.73
CA GLN A 547 -56.92 40.04 4.79
C GLN A 547 -55.87 40.24 5.91
N GLU A 548 -55.94 39.42 6.95
CA GLU A 548 -55.03 39.44 8.11
C GLU A 548 -53.68 38.75 7.85
N VAL A 549 -53.71 37.65 7.09
CA VAL A 549 -52.50 36.88 6.73
C VAL A 549 -52.15 37.16 5.28
N LEU A 550 -50.99 37.80 5.08
CA LEU A 550 -50.41 38.10 3.77
C LEU A 550 -49.28 37.10 3.49
N SER A 551 -48.92 36.92 2.21
CA SER A 551 -47.74 36.15 1.81
C SER A 551 -46.76 37.02 1.04
N GLY A 552 -45.46 36.87 1.28
CA GLY A 552 -44.43 37.65 0.60
C GLY A 552 -44.51 37.51 -0.91
N LYS A 553 -44.70 36.28 -1.43
CA LYS A 553 -44.94 36.02 -2.86
C LYS A 553 -46.13 36.80 -3.42
N SER A 554 -47.24 36.88 -2.69
CA SER A 554 -48.42 37.64 -3.10
C SER A 554 -48.15 39.13 -3.16
N ILE A 555 -47.42 39.69 -2.18
CA ILE A 555 -47.02 41.10 -2.16
C ILE A 555 -46.04 41.41 -3.30
N LYS A 556 -45.03 40.56 -3.50
CA LYS A 556 -44.01 40.72 -4.55
C LYS A 556 -44.62 40.86 -5.93
N SER A 557 -45.59 39.99 -6.27
CA SER A 557 -46.32 40.04 -7.55
C SER A 557 -47.11 41.35 -7.77
N LYS A 558 -47.38 42.10 -6.70
CA LYS A 558 -48.26 43.28 -6.66
C LYS A 558 -47.52 44.60 -6.51
N LEU A 559 -46.21 44.59 -6.28
CA LEU A 559 -45.39 45.81 -6.11
C LEU A 559 -45.49 46.76 -7.32
N TYR A 560 -45.70 46.21 -8.51
CA TYR A 560 -45.76 46.96 -9.77
C TYR A 560 -47.18 47.20 -10.28
N GLY A 561 -48.18 47.25 -9.38
CA GLY A 561 -49.55 47.55 -9.77
C GLY A 561 -49.68 48.93 -10.43
N LYS A 562 -49.91 48.96 -11.75
CA LYS A 562 -50.09 50.20 -12.54
C LYS A 562 -51.56 50.59 -12.74
N GLU A 563 -52.46 49.96 -12.00
CA GLU A 563 -53.89 50.22 -12.15
C GLU A 563 -54.24 51.63 -11.67
N LEU A 564 -54.96 52.39 -12.50
CA LEU A 564 -55.37 53.76 -12.19
C LEU A 564 -56.13 53.84 -10.85
N SER A 565 -56.90 52.80 -10.52
CA SER A 565 -57.66 52.72 -9.26
C SER A 565 -56.77 52.63 -8.01
N VAL A 566 -55.59 52.01 -8.12
CA VAL A 566 -54.62 51.91 -7.03
C VAL A 566 -53.85 53.22 -6.90
N ILE A 567 -53.38 53.76 -8.03
CA ILE A 567 -52.60 55.01 -8.08
C ILE A 567 -53.43 56.17 -7.52
N SER A 568 -54.68 56.33 -7.97
CA SER A 568 -55.54 57.45 -7.55
C SER A 568 -55.86 57.38 -6.05
N ALA A 569 -56.05 56.18 -5.49
CA ALA A 569 -56.31 56.00 -4.06
C ALA A 569 -55.08 56.34 -3.21
N THR A 570 -53.89 55.95 -3.67
CA THR A 570 -52.62 56.25 -3.00
C THR A 570 -52.23 57.72 -3.13
N GLU A 571 -52.40 58.33 -4.32
CA GLU A 571 -52.12 59.75 -4.58
C GLU A 571 -52.90 60.66 -3.64
N LYS A 572 -54.19 60.37 -3.44
CA LYS A 572 -55.03 61.14 -2.52
C LYS A 572 -54.42 61.20 -1.11
N LEU A 573 -53.95 60.07 -0.58
CA LEU A 573 -53.31 60.01 0.73
C LEU A 573 -51.99 60.78 0.78
N LEU A 574 -51.18 60.69 -0.30
CA LEU A 574 -49.91 61.42 -0.39
C LEU A 574 -50.12 62.93 -0.40
N VAL A 575 -51.13 63.41 -1.13
CA VAL A 575 -51.47 64.85 -1.19
C VAL A 575 -51.92 65.35 0.19
N GLU A 576 -52.80 64.61 0.88
CA GLU A 576 -53.24 64.96 2.23
C GLU A 576 -52.05 65.03 3.21
N MET A 577 -51.14 64.04 3.18
CA MET A 577 -49.92 64.06 4.00
C MET A 577 -48.97 65.21 3.66
N LEU A 578 -48.83 65.54 2.36
CA LEU A 578 -48.00 66.65 1.91
C LEU A 578 -48.57 68.00 2.35
N GLU A 579 -49.89 68.17 2.28
CA GLU A 579 -50.56 69.36 2.79
C GLU A 579 -50.34 69.52 4.31
N ASP A 580 -50.39 68.43 5.07
CA ASP A 580 -50.10 68.47 6.50
C ASP A 580 -48.64 68.87 6.78
N VAL A 581 -47.66 68.30 6.05
CA VAL A 581 -46.26 68.72 6.19
C VAL A 581 -46.09 70.19 5.84
N ARG A 582 -46.73 70.66 4.78
CA ARG A 582 -46.70 72.08 4.37
C ARG A 582 -47.33 73.03 5.37
N ARG A 583 -48.20 72.55 6.27
CA ARG A 583 -48.74 73.36 7.38
C ARG A 583 -47.74 73.59 8.51
N PHE A 584 -46.70 72.77 8.60
CA PHE A 584 -45.62 72.90 9.59
C PHE A 584 -44.39 73.65 9.06
N LEU A 585 -44.38 74.00 7.76
CA LEU A 585 -43.40 74.85 7.10
C LEU A 585 -43.96 76.27 6.99
#